data_AF-A0A924CCX6-F1
#
_entry.id   AF-A0A924CCX6-F1
#
_cell.length_a   1.000
_cell.length_b   1.000
_cell.length_c   1.000
_cell.angle_alpha   90.00
_cell.angle_beta   90.00
_cell.angle_gamma   90.00
#
_symmetry.space_group_name_H-M   'P 1'
#
loop_
_entity.id
_entity.type
_entity.pdbx_description
1 polymer ?
#
loop_
_entity_poly.entity_id
_entity_poly.type
_entity_poly.pdbx_seq_one_letter_code
_entity_poly.pdbx_strand_id
1 'polypeptide(L)'
;MVKYLSILTLSISIFFCEASAQKINIKNSPIDLRVGIMGAPSFPLVEWNDKNVLELKNKGFNAMQLNIAWGYRPDDNPLNLEDVLVLPKKFELPVDIDSSLNINVGSSKTFIRSPDKIAARAKELKHRIAMCKKYGLRSIFHFGAPFVAYSPVEPLSQCVSNPLTNERYVILLQNFYKEFPGVDDLLIYTYDQNAWLCSEVGPCPYCHGKPLDKRVAAFINKLGQTWKQLNPKGTLWWEPWEISAGQVYKTIDMLDTSCISLSIHSSITEVQVAFPADRWFKNVLNKAAERKINVLCELWLGGA
;
A
#
# COMPACT_ATOMS: atom_id res chain seq x y z
N MET A 1 26.28 -15.33 63.56
CA MET A 1 26.14 -15.82 62.18
C MET A 1 27.40 -15.40 61.42
N VAL A 2 28.34 -16.33 61.26
CA VAL A 2 29.62 -16.14 60.56
C VAL A 2 29.69 -17.21 59.47
N LYS A 3 30.45 -16.91 58.41
CA LYS A 3 30.91 -17.74 57.28
C LYS A 3 29.95 -17.73 56.08
N TYR A 4 30.35 -17.45 54.83
CA TYR A 4 31.65 -17.63 54.19
C TYR A 4 32.00 -16.50 53.21
N LEU A 5 33.29 -16.15 53.24
CA LEU A 5 34.06 -15.55 52.17
C LEU A 5 34.36 -16.64 51.12
N SER A 6 34.20 -16.33 49.83
CA SER A 6 35.01 -16.93 48.77
C SER A 6 35.12 -15.97 47.60
N ILE A 7 36.35 -15.46 47.47
CA ILE A 7 36.89 -14.70 46.35
C ILE A 7 37.05 -15.67 45.18
N LEU A 8 36.57 -15.29 43.99
CA LEU A 8 37.22 -15.69 42.74
C LEU A 8 37.32 -14.45 41.85
N THR A 9 38.54 -13.96 41.71
CA THR A 9 38.97 -12.99 40.72
C THR A 9 38.79 -13.59 39.32
N LEU A 10 38.07 -12.90 38.44
CA LEU A 10 38.36 -12.95 37.01
C LEU A 10 38.29 -11.53 36.44
N SER A 11 39.43 -11.13 35.90
CA SER A 11 39.80 -9.87 35.27
C SER A 11 38.66 -9.25 34.44
N ILE A 12 38.14 -8.10 34.89
CA ILE A 12 37.36 -7.22 34.01
C ILE A 12 38.37 -6.47 33.14
N SER A 13 38.63 -7.04 31.97
CA SER A 13 39.20 -6.29 30.85
C SER A 13 38.24 -5.15 30.54
N ILE A 14 38.67 -3.92 30.80
CA ILE A 14 38.03 -2.71 30.30
C ILE A 14 38.21 -2.73 28.78
N PHE A 15 37.25 -3.33 28.06
CA PHE A 15 37.08 -3.07 26.65
C PHE A 15 36.43 -1.70 26.53
N PHE A 16 37.23 -0.68 26.21
CA PHE A 16 36.74 0.46 25.45
C PHE A 16 36.25 -0.11 24.11
N CYS A 17 34.98 -0.53 24.06
CA CYS A 17 34.29 -0.67 22.80
C CYS A 17 33.93 0.75 22.38
N GLU A 18 34.87 1.44 21.72
CA GLU A 18 34.49 2.48 20.77
C GLU A 18 33.56 1.80 19.78
N ALA A 19 32.25 1.94 20.01
CA ALA A 19 31.25 1.66 19.01
C ALA A 19 31.51 2.68 17.89
N SER A 20 32.43 2.35 17.00
CA SER A 20 32.51 3.01 15.71
C SER A 20 31.12 2.82 15.13
N ALA A 21 30.35 3.89 15.04
CA ALA A 21 29.21 3.94 14.14
C ALA A 21 29.80 3.66 12.76
N GLN A 22 29.81 2.39 12.34
CA GLN A 22 30.10 2.03 10.98
C GLN A 22 29.08 2.82 10.17
N LYS A 23 29.55 3.87 9.49
CA LYS A 23 28.82 4.47 8.38
C LYS A 23 28.61 3.33 7.41
N ILE A 24 27.46 2.67 7.50
CA ILE A 24 27.03 1.71 6.51
C ILE A 24 27.09 2.47 5.19
N ASN A 25 28.02 2.07 4.33
CA ASN A 25 28.17 2.68 3.03
C ASN A 25 27.03 2.16 2.15
N ILE A 26 25.88 2.80 2.28
CA ILE A 26 24.60 2.46 1.63
C ILE A 26 24.72 2.43 0.09
N LYS A 27 25.81 2.96 -0.49
CA LYS A 27 26.05 2.98 -1.94
C LYS A 27 26.22 1.60 -2.59
N ASN A 28 26.55 0.56 -1.83
CA ASN A 28 26.79 -0.80 -2.38
C ASN A 28 25.71 -1.82 -1.97
N SER A 29 24.58 -1.37 -1.44
CA SER A 29 23.48 -2.26 -1.06
C SER A 29 22.65 -2.65 -2.29
N PRO A 30 22.32 -3.95 -2.49
CA PRO A 30 21.53 -4.45 -3.63
C PRO A 30 20.04 -4.06 -3.56
N ILE A 31 19.68 -3.10 -2.71
CA ILE A 31 18.32 -2.61 -2.54
C ILE A 31 18.07 -1.53 -3.59
N ASP A 32 17.35 -1.90 -4.65
CA ASP A 32 17.03 -1.01 -5.78
C ASP A 32 16.12 0.16 -5.37
N LEU A 33 15.23 -0.06 -4.40
CA LEU A 33 14.23 0.92 -3.97
C LEU A 33 14.22 1.09 -2.45
N ARG A 34 14.37 2.34 -2.01
CA ARG A 34 14.21 2.76 -0.61
C ARG A 34 13.17 3.85 -0.59
N VAL A 35 11.98 3.48 -0.11
CA VAL A 35 10.80 4.32 -0.12
C VAL A 35 10.70 5.11 1.17
N GLY A 36 10.74 6.43 1.06
CA GLY A 36 10.45 7.35 2.15
C GLY A 36 8.95 7.64 2.23
N ILE A 37 8.46 7.85 3.44
CA ILE A 37 7.12 8.36 3.72
C ILE A 37 7.31 9.69 4.47
N MET A 38 6.58 10.72 4.04
CA MET A 38 6.58 12.00 4.75
C MET A 38 5.53 11.95 5.87
N GLY A 39 5.98 12.09 7.11
CA GLY A 39 5.12 11.94 8.30
C GLY A 39 4.76 10.48 8.58
N ALA A 40 3.76 10.30 9.43
CA ALA A 40 3.23 9.00 9.83
C ALA A 40 1.73 9.13 10.10
N PRO A 41 0.96 8.04 10.13
CA PRO A 41 -0.45 8.09 10.53
C PRO A 41 -0.65 8.85 11.86
N SER A 42 0.20 8.59 12.86
CA SER A 42 0.18 9.26 14.17
C SER A 42 0.66 10.72 14.14
N PHE A 43 1.41 11.12 13.12
CA PHE A 43 1.93 12.49 12.94
C PHE A 43 1.82 12.89 11.46
N PRO A 44 0.60 13.12 10.95
CA PRO A 44 0.39 13.21 9.51
C PRO A 44 0.69 14.60 8.94
N LEU A 45 0.76 15.63 9.79
CA LEU A 45 0.90 17.04 9.41
C LEU A 45 2.36 17.46 9.09
N VAL A 46 3.14 16.56 8.49
CA VAL A 46 4.52 16.89 8.09
C VAL A 46 4.50 17.52 6.70
N GLU A 47 4.94 18.78 6.62
CA GLU A 47 4.91 19.55 5.39
C GLU A 47 5.82 18.98 4.30
N TRP A 48 5.32 18.94 3.07
CA TRP A 48 6.11 18.66 1.87
C TRP A 48 6.83 19.92 1.39
N ASN A 49 8.05 20.14 1.89
CA ASN A 49 8.91 21.25 1.49
C ASN A 49 10.32 20.78 1.11
N ASP A 50 11.12 21.69 0.56
CA ASP A 50 12.47 21.41 0.07
C ASP A 50 13.38 20.80 1.13
N LYS A 51 13.33 21.35 2.36
CA LYS A 51 14.13 20.89 3.48
C LYS A 51 13.83 19.42 3.81
N ASN A 52 12.56 19.07 3.96
CA ASN A 52 12.15 17.74 4.40
C ASN A 52 12.40 16.67 3.33
N VAL A 53 12.09 16.97 2.06
CA VAL A 53 12.34 16.03 0.95
C VAL A 53 13.84 15.81 0.74
N LEU A 54 14.65 16.88 0.81
CA LEU A 54 16.10 16.78 0.72
C LEU A 54 16.69 16.01 1.92
N GLU A 55 16.13 16.19 3.11
CA GLU A 55 16.53 15.41 4.28
C GLU A 55 16.33 13.91 4.07
N LEU A 56 15.16 13.47 3.57
CA LEU A 56 14.93 12.06 3.25
C LEU A 56 15.89 11.55 2.16
N LYS A 57 16.10 12.33 1.10
CA LYS A 57 17.08 11.97 0.06
C LYS A 57 18.49 11.82 0.64
N ASN A 58 18.91 12.72 1.52
CA ASN A 58 20.23 12.68 2.18
C ASN A 58 20.37 11.47 3.13
N LYS A 59 19.27 10.96 3.68
CA LYS A 59 19.24 9.68 4.43
C LYS A 59 19.31 8.45 3.52
N GLY A 60 19.26 8.62 2.20
CA GLY A 60 19.47 7.55 1.22
C GLY A 60 18.20 6.97 0.61
N PHE A 61 17.03 7.57 0.88
CA PHE A 61 15.79 7.25 0.16
C PHE A 61 15.91 7.72 -1.30
N ASN A 62 15.47 6.88 -2.22
CA ASN A 62 15.50 7.15 -3.67
C ASN A 62 14.09 7.15 -4.29
N ALA A 63 13.07 6.86 -3.48
CA ALA A 63 11.68 6.91 -3.85
C ALA A 63 10.84 7.45 -2.70
N MET A 64 9.64 7.94 -3.02
CA MET A 64 8.70 8.51 -2.07
C MET A 64 7.30 7.94 -2.30
N GLN A 65 6.67 7.46 -1.23
CA GLN A 65 5.23 7.24 -1.24
C GLN A 65 4.53 8.58 -1.08
N LEU A 66 3.68 8.93 -2.04
CA LEU A 66 3.11 10.27 -2.16
C LEU A 66 2.00 10.53 -1.15
N ASN A 67 1.38 9.49 -0.60
CA ASN A 67 0.25 9.60 0.32
C ASN A 67 0.16 8.35 1.22
N ILE A 68 -0.58 8.48 2.32
CA ILE A 68 -0.87 7.36 3.23
C ILE A 68 -2.34 7.01 3.03
N ALA A 69 -2.61 5.93 2.29
CA ALA A 69 -3.95 5.46 2.02
C ALA A 69 -4.41 4.46 3.11
N TRP A 70 -4.55 4.94 4.34
CA TRP A 70 -4.98 4.14 5.49
C TRP A 70 -6.34 4.61 5.97
N GLY A 71 -7.18 3.67 6.41
CA GLY A 71 -8.62 3.84 6.57
C GLY A 71 -9.24 5.08 7.26
N TYR A 72 -8.49 5.93 7.96
CA TYR A 72 -9.03 7.19 8.51
C TYR A 72 -8.53 8.46 7.79
N ARG A 73 -7.79 8.31 6.68
CA ARG A 73 -7.33 9.41 5.82
C ARG A 73 -6.43 10.44 6.53
N PRO A 74 -5.20 10.07 6.93
CA PRO A 74 -4.30 11.00 7.62
C PRO A 74 -4.00 12.24 6.76
N ASP A 75 -4.16 13.45 7.33
CA ASP A 75 -4.00 14.73 6.63
C ASP A 75 -4.82 14.88 5.33
N ASP A 76 -6.05 14.34 5.33
CA ASP A 76 -6.97 14.36 4.17
C ASP A 76 -6.37 13.74 2.88
N ASN A 77 -5.35 12.89 3.02
CA ASN A 77 -4.69 12.19 1.91
C ASN A 77 -5.68 11.40 1.04
N PRO A 78 -5.42 11.19 -0.25
CA PRO A 78 -6.22 10.26 -1.04
C PRO A 78 -6.13 8.84 -0.48
N LEU A 79 -7.27 8.15 -0.41
CA LEU A 79 -7.37 6.71 -0.14
C LEU A 79 -7.59 5.93 -1.44
N ASN A 80 -8.23 6.56 -2.42
CA ASN A 80 -8.69 5.96 -3.67
C ASN A 80 -8.40 6.87 -4.87
N LEU A 81 -8.49 6.34 -6.09
CA LEU A 81 -8.34 7.11 -7.33
C LEU A 81 -9.39 8.22 -7.43
N GLU A 82 -10.63 7.94 -7.01
CA GLU A 82 -11.76 8.87 -7.04
C GLU A 82 -11.64 10.01 -6.02
N ASP A 83 -10.65 9.97 -5.13
CA ASP A 83 -10.39 11.09 -4.22
C ASP A 83 -9.57 12.20 -4.89
N VAL A 84 -8.97 11.91 -6.05
CA VAL A 84 -8.16 12.84 -6.86
C VAL A 84 -8.64 12.93 -8.31
N LEU A 85 -9.69 12.21 -8.67
CA LEU A 85 -10.30 12.21 -10.00
C LEU A 85 -11.81 12.30 -9.91
N VAL A 86 -12.41 13.00 -10.88
CA VAL A 86 -13.85 12.95 -11.10
C VAL A 86 -14.21 11.64 -11.80
N LEU A 87 -15.07 10.85 -11.17
CA LEU A 87 -15.59 9.62 -11.75
C LEU A 87 -16.56 9.95 -12.90
N PRO A 88 -16.41 9.36 -14.10
CA PRO A 88 -17.40 9.52 -15.15
C PRO A 88 -18.75 8.90 -14.75
N LYS A 89 -19.84 9.63 -14.95
CA LYS A 89 -21.21 9.26 -14.53
C LYS A 89 -21.63 7.82 -14.89
N LYS A 90 -21.21 7.32 -16.05
CA LYS A 90 -21.54 5.96 -16.50
C LYS A 90 -20.93 4.83 -15.64
N PHE A 91 -19.93 5.15 -14.82
CA PHE A 91 -19.25 4.22 -13.93
C PHE A 91 -19.59 4.46 -12.46
N GLU A 92 -20.52 5.38 -12.16
CA GLU A 92 -21.06 5.55 -10.81
C GLU A 92 -21.71 4.23 -10.34
N LEU A 93 -21.38 3.85 -9.10
CA LEU A 93 -21.91 2.68 -8.42
C LEU A 93 -22.65 3.15 -7.16
N PRO A 94 -23.56 2.33 -6.59
CA PRO A 94 -24.28 2.67 -5.35
C PRO A 94 -23.40 3.24 -4.22
N VAL A 95 -22.19 2.71 -4.06
CA VAL A 95 -21.17 3.19 -3.10
C VAL A 95 -20.81 4.67 -3.24
N ASP A 96 -20.90 5.24 -4.44
CA ASP A 96 -20.57 6.64 -4.71
C ASP A 96 -21.70 7.61 -4.35
N ILE A 97 -22.89 7.10 -4.06
CA ILE A 97 -24.09 7.89 -3.76
C ILE A 97 -24.46 7.75 -2.28
N ASP A 98 -24.38 6.52 -1.75
CA ASP A 98 -24.98 6.13 -0.46
C ASP A 98 -23.98 5.84 0.66
N SER A 99 -22.66 5.94 0.41
CA SER A 99 -21.69 5.60 1.46
C SER A 99 -21.69 6.64 2.59
N SER A 100 -21.74 6.15 3.84
CA SER A 100 -21.52 6.96 5.04
C SER A 100 -20.12 7.57 5.12
N LEU A 101 -19.25 7.30 4.14
CA LEU A 101 -17.95 7.94 3.96
C LEU A 101 -17.95 9.04 2.92
N ASN A 102 -18.95 9.15 2.05
CA ASN A 102 -19.15 10.39 1.33
C ASN A 102 -19.62 11.51 2.26
N ILE A 103 -19.89 11.24 3.53
CA ILE A 103 -20.31 12.21 4.54
C ILE A 103 -19.40 12.01 5.76
N ASN A 104 -18.69 13.04 6.21
CA ASN A 104 -17.97 12.94 7.48
C ASN A 104 -18.99 12.74 8.63
N VAL A 105 -18.99 11.57 9.28
CA VAL A 105 -19.86 11.28 10.44
C VAL A 105 -19.24 11.84 11.73
N GLY A 106 -19.16 13.17 11.78
CA GLY A 106 -18.94 13.98 12.99
C GLY A 106 -20.03 15.05 13.09
N SER A 107 -19.74 16.20 13.73
CA SER A 107 -20.67 17.35 13.76
C SER A 107 -20.83 18.09 12.43
N SER A 108 -20.07 17.73 11.38
CA SER A 108 -20.07 18.38 10.07
C SER A 108 -20.47 17.45 8.93
N LYS A 109 -21.50 17.80 8.15
CA LYS A 109 -21.87 17.10 6.90
C LYS A 109 -20.98 17.54 5.72
N THR A 110 -19.69 17.21 5.76
CA THR A 110 -18.78 17.52 4.64
C THR A 110 -18.68 16.33 3.70
N PHE A 111 -18.85 16.58 2.40
CA PHE A 111 -18.71 15.54 1.39
C PHE A 111 -17.23 15.24 1.10
N ILE A 112 -16.78 14.00 1.32
CA ILE A 112 -15.36 13.62 1.15
C ILE A 112 -14.93 13.72 -0.33
N ARG A 113 -15.83 13.44 -1.27
CA ARG A 113 -15.59 13.49 -2.72
C ARG A 113 -16.30 14.66 -3.41
N SER A 114 -16.45 15.81 -2.74
CA SER A 114 -16.91 17.03 -3.42
C SER A 114 -15.89 17.48 -4.50
N PRO A 115 -16.32 18.20 -5.54
CA PRO A 115 -15.40 18.75 -6.55
C PRO A 115 -14.24 19.53 -5.95
N ASP A 116 -14.51 20.35 -4.92
CA ASP A 116 -13.49 21.14 -4.23
C ASP A 116 -12.47 20.26 -3.48
N LYS A 117 -12.93 19.19 -2.82
CA LYS A 117 -12.04 18.26 -2.12
C LYS A 117 -11.18 17.46 -3.09
N ILE A 118 -11.75 17.01 -4.20
CA ILE A 118 -11.01 16.34 -5.28
C ILE A 118 -9.94 17.28 -5.84
N ALA A 119 -10.31 18.52 -6.16
CA ALA A 119 -9.38 19.51 -6.69
C ALA A 119 -8.25 19.87 -5.71
N ALA A 120 -8.56 20.01 -4.42
CA ALA A 120 -7.58 20.28 -3.37
C ALA A 120 -6.56 19.13 -3.24
N ARG A 121 -7.03 17.88 -3.18
CA ARG A 121 -6.14 16.71 -3.11
C ARG A 121 -5.32 16.52 -4.39
N ALA A 122 -5.92 16.77 -5.56
CA ALA A 122 -5.19 16.72 -6.83
C ALA A 122 -4.09 17.79 -6.90
N LYS A 123 -4.34 19.01 -6.40
CA LYS A 123 -3.34 20.07 -6.29
C LYS A 123 -2.18 19.65 -5.39
N GLU A 124 -2.49 19.09 -4.23
CA GLU A 124 -1.47 18.61 -3.29
C GLU A 124 -0.65 17.45 -3.88
N LEU A 125 -1.30 16.48 -4.53
CA LEU A 125 -0.61 15.38 -5.21
C LEU A 125 0.35 15.90 -6.29
N LYS A 126 -0.07 16.88 -7.10
CA LYS A 126 0.79 17.53 -8.12
C LYS A 126 2.01 18.21 -7.48
N HIS A 127 1.84 18.86 -6.34
CA HIS A 127 2.94 19.45 -5.58
C HIS A 127 3.96 18.38 -5.16
N ARG A 128 3.50 17.28 -4.55
CA ARG A 128 4.37 16.17 -4.12
C ARG A 128 5.11 15.50 -5.28
N ILE A 129 4.44 15.33 -6.41
CA ILE A 129 5.04 14.84 -7.66
C ILE A 129 6.15 15.78 -8.14
N ALA A 130 5.89 17.09 -8.17
CA ALA A 130 6.87 18.09 -8.60
C ALA A 130 8.11 18.09 -7.69
N MET A 131 7.91 17.91 -6.38
CA MET A 131 9.00 17.75 -5.41
C MET A 131 9.84 16.50 -5.69
N CYS A 132 9.22 15.35 -5.91
CA CYS A 132 9.94 14.11 -6.26
C CYS A 132 10.77 14.30 -7.54
N LYS A 133 10.17 14.89 -8.57
CA LYS A 133 10.86 15.20 -9.83
C LYS A 133 12.06 16.14 -9.62
N LYS A 134 11.88 17.23 -8.86
CA LYS A 134 12.94 18.21 -8.55
C LYS A 134 14.16 17.55 -7.92
N TYR A 135 13.94 16.58 -7.04
CA TYR A 135 15.01 15.87 -6.32
C TYR A 135 15.42 14.54 -6.95
N GLY A 136 14.88 14.17 -8.12
CA GLY A 136 15.20 12.91 -8.78
C GLY A 136 14.84 11.68 -7.96
N LEU A 137 13.72 11.76 -7.23
CA LEU A 137 13.14 10.67 -6.45
C LEU A 137 12.02 10.02 -7.28
N ARG A 138 11.97 8.69 -7.27
CA ARG A 138 10.86 7.94 -7.88
C ARG A 138 9.59 8.14 -7.05
N SER A 139 8.43 8.25 -7.68
CA SER A 139 7.17 8.55 -6.98
C SER A 139 6.21 7.35 -7.01
N ILE A 140 5.59 7.05 -5.86
CA ILE A 140 4.66 5.93 -5.70
C ILE A 140 3.34 6.45 -5.18
N PHE A 141 2.26 6.29 -5.96
CA PHE A 141 0.92 6.63 -5.50
C PHE A 141 0.23 5.41 -4.89
N HIS A 142 -0.17 5.54 -3.62
CA HIS A 142 -0.78 4.46 -2.84
C HIS A 142 -2.31 4.61 -2.85
N PHE A 143 -3.08 3.58 -3.19
CA PHE A 143 -4.55 3.66 -3.14
C PHE A 143 -5.25 2.30 -3.05
N GLY A 144 -6.53 2.33 -2.66
CA GLY A 144 -7.35 1.16 -2.40
C GLY A 144 -8.21 0.79 -3.58
N ALA A 145 -8.31 -0.51 -3.86
CA ALA A 145 -9.18 -1.01 -4.91
C ALA A 145 -9.64 -2.46 -4.65
N PRO A 146 -10.95 -2.75 -4.54
CA PRO A 146 -12.06 -1.81 -4.42
C PRO A 146 -12.18 -1.22 -3.02
N PHE A 147 -12.81 -0.05 -2.92
CA PHE A 147 -13.08 0.62 -1.64
C PHE A 147 -14.52 0.40 -1.16
N VAL A 148 -14.74 -0.48 -0.17
CA VAL A 148 -16.10 -0.93 0.19
C VAL A 148 -16.49 -0.43 1.57
N ALA A 149 -16.71 0.89 1.70
CA ALA A 149 -17.05 1.47 2.98
C ALA A 149 -18.55 1.69 3.20
N TYR A 150 -19.30 0.60 3.13
CA TYR A 150 -20.73 0.56 3.46
C TYR A 150 -21.08 -0.84 3.99
N SER A 151 -22.28 -0.99 4.58
CA SER A 151 -22.70 -2.29 5.12
C SER A 151 -22.61 -3.37 4.04
N PRO A 152 -21.93 -4.51 4.30
CA PRO A 152 -21.63 -5.51 3.28
C PRO A 152 -22.86 -6.38 2.98
N VAL A 153 -23.90 -5.78 2.40
CA VAL A 153 -25.09 -6.49 1.94
C VAL A 153 -24.81 -7.05 0.56
N GLU A 154 -24.76 -8.38 0.46
CA GLU A 154 -24.53 -9.03 -0.82
C GLU A 154 -25.77 -9.00 -1.73
N PRO A 155 -25.58 -8.83 -3.05
CA PRO A 155 -24.30 -8.70 -3.75
C PRO A 155 -23.65 -7.32 -3.61
N LEU A 156 -22.33 -7.28 -3.39
CA LEU A 156 -21.61 -6.00 -3.29
C LEU A 156 -21.53 -5.32 -4.66
N SER A 157 -21.80 -4.01 -4.65
CA SER A 157 -21.77 -3.15 -5.84
C SER A 157 -20.41 -3.12 -6.55
N GLN A 158 -19.31 -3.35 -5.81
CA GLN A 158 -17.94 -3.35 -6.32
C GLN A 158 -17.32 -4.75 -6.39
N CYS A 159 -18.12 -5.77 -6.67
CA CYS A 159 -17.61 -7.10 -6.95
C CYS A 159 -16.52 -7.03 -8.06
N VAL A 160 -15.29 -7.44 -7.74
CA VAL A 160 -14.16 -7.39 -8.69
C VAL A 160 -14.32 -8.36 -9.87
N SER A 161 -15.30 -9.26 -9.83
CA SER A 161 -15.66 -10.11 -10.97
C SER A 161 -16.76 -9.49 -11.86
N ASN A 162 -17.33 -8.34 -11.49
CA ASN A 162 -18.25 -7.60 -12.33
C ASN A 162 -17.46 -6.85 -13.43
N PRO A 163 -17.79 -7.04 -14.72
CA PRO A 163 -17.15 -6.30 -15.81
C PRO A 163 -17.19 -4.78 -15.64
N LEU A 164 -18.30 -4.23 -15.13
CA LEU A 164 -18.45 -2.79 -14.92
C LEU A 164 -17.43 -2.24 -13.90
N THR A 165 -17.17 -2.98 -12.83
CA THR A 165 -16.14 -2.63 -11.83
C THR A 165 -14.74 -2.67 -12.44
N ASN A 166 -14.45 -3.66 -13.29
CA ASN A 166 -13.16 -3.74 -13.99
C ASN A 166 -12.98 -2.54 -14.95
N GLU A 167 -14.00 -2.24 -15.76
CA GLU A 167 -13.97 -1.11 -16.70
C GLU A 167 -13.84 0.24 -15.97
N ARG A 168 -14.50 0.38 -14.81
CA ARG A 168 -14.34 1.55 -13.93
C ARG A 168 -12.88 1.77 -13.56
N TYR A 169 -12.20 0.75 -13.03
CA TYR A 169 -10.80 0.92 -12.61
C TYR A 169 -9.86 1.13 -13.80
N VAL A 170 -10.13 0.51 -14.95
CA VAL A 170 -9.38 0.77 -16.18
C VAL A 170 -9.50 2.25 -16.59
N ILE A 171 -10.70 2.82 -16.61
CA ILE A 171 -10.87 4.24 -16.97
C ILE A 171 -10.24 5.16 -15.92
N LEU A 172 -10.33 4.81 -14.63
CA LEU A 172 -9.73 5.60 -13.57
C LEU A 172 -8.22 5.63 -13.70
N LEU A 173 -7.56 4.50 -13.99
CA LEU A 173 -6.12 4.46 -14.25
C LEU A 173 -5.73 5.27 -15.50
N GLN A 174 -6.51 5.18 -16.57
CA GLN A 174 -6.27 5.97 -17.79
C GLN A 174 -6.38 7.48 -17.51
N ASN A 175 -7.37 7.90 -16.73
CA ASN A 175 -7.53 9.30 -16.34
C ASN A 175 -6.46 9.74 -15.35
N PHE A 176 -6.09 8.88 -14.40
CA PHE A 176 -5.02 9.11 -13.43
C PHE A 176 -3.70 9.38 -14.13
N TYR A 177 -3.31 8.52 -15.08
CA TYR A 177 -2.07 8.69 -15.83
C TYR A 177 -2.03 10.01 -16.61
N LYS A 178 -3.16 10.42 -17.20
CA LYS A 178 -3.28 11.70 -17.92
C LYS A 178 -3.15 12.90 -16.98
N GLU A 179 -3.77 12.84 -15.82
CA GLU A 179 -3.82 13.95 -14.85
C GLU A 179 -2.51 14.08 -14.06
N PHE A 180 -1.80 12.97 -13.83
CA PHE A 180 -0.61 12.88 -12.98
C PHE A 180 0.57 12.19 -13.68
N PRO A 181 1.10 12.71 -14.80
CA PRO A 181 2.13 12.06 -15.62
C PRO A 181 3.51 11.90 -14.94
N GLY A 182 3.69 12.42 -13.72
CA GLY A 182 4.91 12.28 -12.93
C GLY A 182 4.84 11.21 -11.84
N VAL A 183 3.78 10.40 -11.81
CA VAL A 183 3.71 9.21 -10.96
C VAL A 183 4.43 8.05 -11.65
N ASP A 184 5.49 7.54 -11.04
CA ASP A 184 6.28 6.46 -11.63
C ASP A 184 5.64 5.09 -11.38
N ASP A 185 5.19 4.84 -10.15
CA ASP A 185 4.63 3.56 -9.71
C ASP A 185 3.29 3.72 -8.99
N LEU A 186 2.53 2.63 -8.97
CA LEU A 186 1.30 2.50 -8.21
C LEU A 186 1.49 1.46 -7.12
N LEU A 187 0.95 1.71 -5.93
CA LEU A 187 0.84 0.73 -4.87
C LEU A 187 -0.64 0.55 -4.53
N ILE A 188 -1.15 -0.65 -4.80
CA ILE A 188 -2.54 -1.00 -4.59
C ILE A 188 -2.63 -1.94 -3.42
N TYR A 189 -3.35 -1.53 -2.39
CA TYR A 189 -3.81 -2.44 -1.38
C TYR A 189 -5.25 -2.85 -1.74
N THR A 190 -5.47 -4.16 -1.80
CA THR A 190 -6.76 -4.67 -2.24
C THR A 190 -7.68 -4.76 -1.03
N TYR A 191 -8.87 -4.16 -1.18
CA TYR A 191 -9.92 -4.11 -0.15
C TYR A 191 -9.60 -3.25 1.08
N ASP A 192 -9.45 -1.93 0.92
CA ASP A 192 -9.53 -1.05 2.10
C ASP A 192 -10.88 -1.19 2.77
N GLN A 193 -10.83 -1.25 4.10
CA GLN A 193 -11.94 -1.05 5.01
C GLN A 193 -13.21 -1.81 4.63
N ASN A 194 -13.40 -2.95 5.30
CA ASN A 194 -14.52 -3.87 5.14
C ASN A 194 -14.39 -4.81 3.94
N ALA A 195 -13.21 -5.41 3.77
CA ALA A 195 -12.86 -6.39 2.74
C ALA A 195 -13.56 -7.75 2.84
N TRP A 196 -14.81 -7.79 3.25
CA TRP A 196 -15.62 -8.97 3.00
C TRP A 196 -15.94 -8.92 1.53
N LEU A 197 -15.13 -9.63 0.75
CA LEU A 197 -15.50 -9.98 -0.61
C LEU A 197 -16.86 -10.66 -0.61
N CYS A 198 -17.59 -10.48 -1.71
CA CYS A 198 -18.76 -11.31 -1.98
C CYS A 198 -18.39 -12.76 -1.66
N SER A 199 -19.17 -13.38 -0.79
CA SER A 199 -19.01 -14.76 -0.36
C SER A 199 -18.96 -15.64 -1.60
N GLU A 200 -18.08 -16.63 -1.58
CA GLU A 200 -17.99 -17.63 -2.64
C GLU A 200 -19.32 -18.39 -2.80
N VAL A 201 -20.08 -18.52 -1.72
CA VAL A 201 -21.42 -19.13 -1.71
C VAL A 201 -22.55 -18.09 -1.64
N GLY A 202 -22.21 -16.82 -1.78
CA GLY A 202 -23.16 -15.71 -1.71
C GLY A 202 -24.03 -15.56 -2.97
N PRO A 203 -24.99 -14.62 -2.95
CA PRO A 203 -25.95 -14.43 -4.05
C PRO A 203 -25.38 -13.71 -5.28
N CYS A 204 -24.11 -13.28 -5.25
CA CYS A 204 -23.55 -12.45 -6.32
C CYS A 204 -23.36 -13.24 -7.64
N PRO A 205 -24.08 -12.90 -8.73
CA PRO A 205 -24.05 -13.68 -9.96
C PRO A 205 -22.70 -13.64 -10.68
N TYR A 206 -21.86 -12.65 -10.39
CA TYR A 206 -20.56 -12.50 -11.02
C TYR A 206 -19.47 -13.38 -10.39
N CYS A 207 -19.63 -13.76 -9.12
CA CYS A 207 -18.58 -14.41 -8.34
C CYS A 207 -19.02 -15.61 -7.50
N HIS A 208 -20.31 -15.95 -7.49
CA HIS A 208 -20.79 -17.21 -6.92
C HIS A 208 -20.01 -18.40 -7.51
N GLY A 209 -19.52 -19.27 -6.64
CA GLY A 209 -18.72 -20.44 -6.99
C GLY A 209 -17.31 -20.12 -7.51
N LYS A 210 -16.82 -18.88 -7.39
CA LYS A 210 -15.47 -18.50 -7.82
C LYS A 210 -14.56 -18.25 -6.60
N PRO A 211 -13.50 -19.06 -6.42
CA PRO A 211 -12.51 -18.85 -5.37
C PRO A 211 -11.92 -17.45 -5.35
N LEU A 212 -11.70 -16.92 -4.15
CA LEU A 212 -11.24 -15.55 -3.97
C LEU A 212 -9.93 -15.25 -4.72
N ASP A 213 -8.94 -16.12 -4.58
CA ASP A 213 -7.63 -16.01 -5.20
C ASP A 213 -7.72 -15.83 -6.72
N LYS A 214 -8.66 -16.52 -7.38
CA LYS A 214 -8.90 -16.38 -8.82
C LYS A 214 -9.50 -15.01 -9.16
N ARG A 215 -10.40 -14.51 -8.32
CA ARG A 215 -11.08 -13.22 -8.51
C ARG A 215 -10.10 -12.05 -8.33
N VAL A 216 -9.29 -12.10 -7.28
CA VAL A 216 -8.27 -11.09 -6.97
C VAL A 216 -7.18 -11.08 -8.03
N ALA A 217 -6.62 -12.25 -8.37
CA ALA A 217 -5.55 -12.33 -9.38
C ALA A 217 -6.01 -11.74 -10.72
N ALA A 218 -7.22 -12.09 -11.17
CA ALA A 218 -7.77 -11.55 -12.42
C ALA A 218 -7.90 -10.02 -12.39
N PHE A 219 -8.41 -9.47 -11.30
CA PHE A 219 -8.58 -8.03 -11.12
C PHE A 219 -7.23 -7.30 -11.07
N ILE A 220 -6.30 -7.75 -10.22
CA ILE A 220 -4.98 -7.14 -10.06
C ILE A 220 -4.16 -7.23 -11.34
N ASN A 221 -4.17 -8.37 -12.03
CA ASN A 221 -3.50 -8.51 -13.34
C ASN A 221 -4.08 -7.52 -14.35
N LYS A 222 -5.40 -7.32 -14.38
CA LYS A 222 -6.03 -6.35 -15.28
C LYS A 222 -5.55 -4.92 -15.01
N LEU A 223 -5.42 -4.53 -13.75
CA LEU A 223 -4.87 -3.22 -13.37
C LEU A 223 -3.38 -3.10 -13.70
N GLY A 224 -2.59 -4.13 -13.40
CA GLY A 224 -1.18 -4.24 -13.75
C GLY A 224 -0.92 -4.06 -15.24
N GLN A 225 -1.64 -4.81 -16.08
CA GLN A 225 -1.54 -4.73 -17.52
C GLN A 225 -1.92 -3.34 -18.05
N THR A 226 -2.99 -2.75 -17.49
CA THR A 226 -3.42 -1.40 -17.84
C THR A 226 -2.33 -0.37 -17.51
N TRP A 227 -1.78 -0.43 -16.29
CA TRP A 227 -0.70 0.47 -15.89
C TRP A 227 0.56 0.27 -16.74
N LYS A 228 0.95 -0.97 -17.01
CA LYS A 228 2.12 -1.30 -17.86
C LYS A 228 1.97 -0.75 -19.29
N GLN A 229 0.77 -0.77 -19.84
CA GLN A 229 0.48 -0.19 -21.16
C GLN A 229 0.60 1.34 -21.14
N LEU A 230 0.12 1.99 -20.08
CA LEU A 230 0.16 3.45 -19.93
C LEU A 230 1.58 3.95 -19.62
N ASN A 231 2.27 3.26 -18.71
CA ASN A 231 3.61 3.57 -18.25
C ASN A 231 4.50 2.30 -18.30
N PRO A 232 5.19 2.04 -19.43
CA PRO A 232 6.03 0.85 -19.60
C PRO A 232 7.19 0.74 -18.61
N LYS A 233 7.60 1.86 -17.99
CA LYS A 233 8.67 1.90 -16.98
C LYS A 233 8.13 1.84 -15.55
N GLY A 234 6.81 1.95 -15.38
CA GLY A 234 6.13 1.91 -14.10
C GLY A 234 5.92 0.48 -13.62
N THR A 235 5.82 0.36 -12.30
CA THR A 235 5.50 -0.88 -11.59
C THR A 235 4.17 -0.69 -10.87
N LEU A 236 3.34 -1.73 -10.90
CA LEU A 236 2.20 -1.84 -10.00
C LEU A 236 2.58 -2.81 -8.88
N TRP A 237 2.70 -2.27 -7.67
CA TRP A 237 2.95 -3.00 -6.44
C TRP A 237 1.60 -3.42 -5.85
N TRP A 238 1.38 -4.72 -5.72
CA TRP A 238 0.19 -5.24 -5.06
C TRP A 238 0.51 -5.56 -3.60
N GLU A 239 -0.25 -4.94 -2.71
CA GLU A 239 -0.28 -5.23 -1.29
C GLU A 239 -1.51 -6.11 -0.98
N PRO A 240 -1.30 -7.36 -0.53
CA PRO A 240 -2.39 -8.25 -0.15
C PRO A 240 -2.94 -7.85 1.22
N TRP A 241 -3.86 -6.89 1.23
CA TRP A 241 -4.57 -6.42 2.42
C TRP A 241 -5.88 -7.19 2.63
N GLU A 242 -6.23 -7.46 3.89
CA GLU A 242 -7.46 -8.19 4.31
C GLU A 242 -7.74 -9.51 3.54
N ILE A 243 -6.69 -10.22 3.11
CA ILE A 243 -6.76 -11.55 2.47
C ILE A 243 -5.98 -12.53 3.35
N SER A 244 -6.50 -13.76 3.54
CA SER A 244 -5.80 -14.75 4.36
C SER A 244 -4.46 -15.16 3.75
N ALA A 245 -3.49 -15.53 4.60
CA ALA A 245 -2.16 -15.97 4.22
C ALA A 245 -2.17 -17.05 3.12
N GLY A 246 -3.06 -18.05 3.24
CA GLY A 246 -3.21 -19.12 2.27
C GLY A 246 -3.75 -18.66 0.92
N GLN A 247 -4.69 -17.71 0.92
CA GLN A 247 -5.22 -17.11 -0.31
C GLN A 247 -4.17 -16.22 -0.98
N VAL A 248 -3.32 -15.53 -0.22
CA VAL A 248 -2.20 -14.77 -0.78
C VAL A 248 -1.26 -15.70 -1.55
N TYR A 249 -0.87 -16.85 -0.98
CA TYR A 249 -0.02 -17.80 -1.70
C TYR A 249 -0.62 -18.26 -3.03
N LYS A 250 -1.90 -18.65 -3.04
CA LYS A 250 -2.59 -19.05 -4.27
C LYS A 250 -2.67 -17.91 -5.28
N THR A 251 -2.96 -16.70 -4.81
CA THR A 251 -3.03 -15.51 -5.67
C THR A 251 -1.68 -15.23 -6.31
N ILE A 252 -0.58 -15.32 -5.55
CA ILE A 252 0.78 -15.13 -6.06
C ILE A 252 1.07 -16.09 -7.20
N ASP A 253 0.60 -17.35 -7.18
CA ASP A 253 0.84 -18.30 -8.28
C ASP A 253 0.19 -17.88 -9.62
N MET A 254 -0.81 -16.99 -9.56
CA MET A 254 -1.61 -16.54 -10.72
C MET A 254 -1.27 -15.12 -11.18
N LEU A 255 -0.40 -14.39 -10.49
CA LEU A 255 -0.03 -13.02 -10.88
C LEU A 255 0.75 -13.01 -12.20
N ASP A 256 0.48 -12.00 -13.03
CA ASP A 256 1.22 -11.66 -14.23
C ASP A 256 2.52 -10.95 -13.85
N THR A 257 3.61 -11.71 -13.86
CA THR A 257 4.93 -11.26 -13.39
C THR A 257 5.57 -10.21 -14.31
N SER A 258 4.98 -9.94 -15.49
CA SER A 258 5.47 -8.91 -16.40
C SER A 258 5.02 -7.49 -16.00
N CYS A 259 4.00 -7.39 -15.16
CA CYS A 259 3.40 -6.11 -14.75
C CYS A 259 3.12 -5.97 -13.26
N ILE A 260 3.18 -7.06 -12.47
CA ILE A 260 2.93 -7.04 -11.03
C ILE A 260 4.21 -7.29 -10.23
N SER A 261 4.43 -6.44 -9.23
CA SER A 261 5.35 -6.67 -8.12
C SER A 261 4.58 -6.71 -6.80
N LEU A 262 5.20 -7.14 -5.71
CA LEU A 262 4.56 -7.26 -4.40
C LEU A 262 5.02 -6.15 -3.45
N SER A 263 4.10 -5.59 -2.67
CA SER A 263 4.40 -4.86 -1.43
C SER A 263 3.94 -5.74 -0.27
N ILE A 264 4.84 -6.13 0.63
CA ILE A 264 4.54 -7.10 1.69
C ILE A 264 4.93 -6.56 3.06
N HIS A 265 3.97 -6.55 3.97
CA HIS A 265 4.21 -6.33 5.38
C HIS A 265 4.85 -7.56 6.02
N SER A 266 5.87 -7.37 6.85
CA SER A 266 6.43 -8.46 7.66
C SER A 266 5.48 -9.03 8.71
N SER A 267 4.37 -8.34 9.00
CA SER A 267 3.38 -8.76 9.98
C SER A 267 1.97 -8.72 9.43
N ILE A 268 1.26 -9.85 9.53
CA ILE A 268 -0.17 -9.95 9.29
C ILE A 268 -0.85 -10.56 10.51
N THR A 269 -2.03 -10.05 10.86
CA THR A 269 -2.74 -10.42 12.11
C THR A 269 -2.98 -11.91 12.24
N GLU A 270 -3.38 -12.58 11.15
CA GLU A 270 -3.59 -14.04 11.12
C GLU A 270 -2.34 -14.82 11.56
N VAL A 271 -1.16 -14.36 11.14
CA VAL A 271 0.11 -15.04 11.44
C VAL A 271 0.65 -14.62 12.80
N GLN A 272 0.45 -13.37 13.24
CA GLN A 272 0.83 -12.91 14.58
C GLN A 272 0.22 -13.78 15.71
N VAL A 273 -0.94 -14.39 15.48
CA VAL A 273 -1.60 -15.28 16.44
C VAL A 273 -1.08 -16.72 16.36
N ALA A 274 -0.55 -17.16 15.21
CA ALA A 274 -0.26 -18.57 14.93
C ALA A 274 1.24 -18.94 14.82
N PHE A 275 2.13 -18.01 14.43
CA PHE A 275 3.57 -18.24 14.23
C PHE A 275 4.37 -16.93 14.30
N PRO A 276 5.71 -16.93 14.48
CA PRO A 276 6.49 -15.71 14.27
C PRO A 276 6.27 -15.22 12.83
N ALA A 277 5.81 -13.98 12.70
CA ALA A 277 5.40 -13.33 11.45
C ALA A 277 6.43 -13.48 10.30
N ASP A 278 7.71 -13.60 10.68
CA ASP A 278 8.84 -14.03 9.86
C ASP A 278 8.59 -15.20 8.91
N ARG A 279 7.87 -16.27 9.31
CA ARG A 279 7.78 -17.48 8.48
C ARG A 279 6.91 -17.25 7.25
N TRP A 280 5.78 -16.58 7.42
CA TRP A 280 4.90 -16.25 6.29
C TRP A 280 5.63 -15.33 5.32
N PHE A 281 6.27 -14.28 5.85
CA PHE A 281 7.06 -13.33 5.06
C PHE A 281 8.17 -14.02 4.26
N LYS A 282 9.00 -14.86 4.90
CA LYS A 282 10.06 -15.64 4.23
C LYS A 282 9.51 -16.54 3.12
N ASN A 283 8.39 -17.21 3.37
CA ASN A 283 7.74 -18.05 2.36
C ASN A 283 7.22 -17.24 1.16
N VAL A 284 6.65 -16.04 1.41
CA VAL A 284 6.22 -15.12 0.34
C VAL A 284 7.44 -14.68 -0.47
N LEU A 285 8.54 -14.28 0.18
CA LEU A 285 9.78 -13.90 -0.49
C LEU A 285 10.34 -15.02 -1.36
N ASN A 286 10.39 -16.25 -0.84
CA ASN A 286 10.86 -17.41 -1.60
C ASN A 286 9.99 -17.66 -2.84
N LYS A 287 8.66 -17.61 -2.68
CA LYS A 287 7.72 -17.77 -3.79
C LYS A 287 7.83 -16.66 -4.82
N ALA A 288 7.99 -15.41 -4.38
CA ALA A 288 8.20 -14.27 -5.25
C ALA A 288 9.49 -14.44 -6.06
N ALA A 289 10.58 -14.89 -5.41
CA ALA A 289 11.84 -15.18 -6.08
C ALA A 289 11.71 -16.30 -7.13
N GLU A 290 11.03 -17.41 -6.80
CA GLU A 290 10.75 -18.51 -7.74
C GLU A 290 10.01 -18.03 -8.99
N ARG A 291 9.05 -17.10 -8.82
CA ARG A 291 8.27 -16.51 -9.91
C ARG A 291 8.90 -15.26 -10.53
N LYS A 292 10.08 -14.83 -10.07
CA LYS A 292 10.76 -13.59 -10.51
C LYS A 292 9.91 -12.33 -10.34
N ILE A 293 9.20 -12.24 -9.22
CA ILE A 293 8.41 -11.09 -8.81
C ILE A 293 9.23 -10.23 -7.87
N ASN A 294 9.34 -8.94 -8.14
CA ASN A 294 10.03 -8.01 -7.25
C ASN A 294 9.19 -7.79 -5.98
N VAL A 295 9.87 -7.55 -4.85
CA VAL A 295 9.20 -7.32 -3.57
C VAL A 295 9.70 -6.05 -2.91
N LEU A 296 8.77 -5.15 -2.58
CA LEU A 296 8.93 -4.07 -1.62
C LEU A 296 8.51 -4.60 -0.25
N CYS A 297 9.38 -4.40 0.74
CA CYS A 297 9.17 -4.94 2.09
C CYS A 297 8.89 -3.80 3.07
N GLU A 298 7.76 -3.88 3.79
CA GLU A 298 7.49 -3.02 4.95
C GLU A 298 7.76 -3.82 6.22
N LEU A 299 8.85 -3.47 6.91
CA LEU A 299 9.32 -4.18 8.09
C LEU A 299 8.91 -3.43 9.37
N TRP A 300 8.22 -4.13 10.26
CA TRP A 300 7.87 -3.62 11.59
C TRP A 300 8.97 -4.04 12.56
N LEU A 301 10.00 -3.20 12.66
CA LEU A 301 11.22 -3.50 13.43
C LEU A 301 11.13 -3.09 14.92
N GLY A 302 9.97 -2.59 15.37
CA GLY A 302 9.72 -2.28 16.77
C GLY A 302 9.31 -3.52 17.56
N GLY A 303 9.99 -3.79 18.67
CA GLY A 303 9.53 -4.76 19.67
C GLY A 303 8.41 -4.17 20.51
N ALA A 304 7.35 -4.95 20.72
CA ALA A 304 6.40 -4.70 21.81
C ALA A 304 7.02 -5.12 23.15
#